data_AF-A0AAE3ICD5-F1
#
_entry.id   AF-A0AAE3ICD5-F1
#
_cell.length_a   1.000
_cell.length_b   1.000
_cell.length_c   1.000
_cell.angle_alpha   90.00
_cell.angle_beta   90.00
_cell.angle_gamma   90.00
#
_symmetry.space_group_name_H-M   'P 1'
#
loop_
_entity.id
_entity.type
_entity.pdbx_description
1 polymer ?
#
loop_
_entity_poly.entity_id
_entity_poly.type
_entity_poly.pdbx_seq_one_letter_code
_entity_poly.pdbx_strand_id
1 'polypeptide(L)'
;MAEDFGVETVPDPDALELPIAPVDRIARLDVDDYRVAMDARIALASLLEAEADTVAAAAAILARHAGRRTVKGEDIERYDELRPYFE
;
A
#
# COMPACT_ATOMS: atom_id res chain seq x y z
N MET A 1 -13.28 2.50 -11.74
CA MET A 1 -12.75 3.86 -11.87
C MET A 1 -12.12 4.25 -10.53
N ALA A 2 -11.39 5.37 -10.43
CA ALA A 2 -10.71 5.74 -9.19
C ALA A 2 -11.68 5.90 -7.99
N GLU A 3 -12.93 6.25 -8.26
CA GLU A 3 -13.98 6.39 -7.25
C GLU A 3 -14.34 5.07 -6.56
N ASP A 4 -14.11 3.92 -7.23
CA ASP A 4 -14.32 2.60 -6.63
C ASP A 4 -13.35 2.34 -5.45
N PHE A 5 -12.25 3.10 -5.40
CA PHE A 5 -11.26 3.08 -4.34
C PHE A 5 -11.44 4.21 -3.32
N GLY A 6 -12.52 5.01 -3.42
CA GLY A 6 -12.73 6.20 -2.58
C GLY A 6 -11.76 7.34 -2.88
N VAL A 7 -11.08 7.30 -4.03
CA VAL A 7 -10.13 8.34 -4.45
C VAL A 7 -10.85 9.38 -5.29
N GLU A 8 -11.10 10.56 -4.71
CA GLU A 8 -11.77 11.68 -5.38
C GLU A 8 -10.86 12.37 -6.42
N THR A 9 -9.56 12.41 -6.14
CA THR A 9 -8.57 13.05 -7.01
C THR A 9 -7.44 12.08 -7.32
N VAL A 10 -7.31 11.72 -8.60
CA VAL A 10 -6.22 10.87 -9.07
C VAL A 10 -4.92 11.65 -9.01
N PRO A 11 -3.88 11.15 -8.33
CA PRO A 11 -2.58 11.82 -8.26
C PRO A 11 -1.87 11.82 -9.62
N ASP A 12 -0.87 12.69 -9.75
CA ASP A 12 0.02 12.70 -10.91
C ASP A 12 0.79 11.35 -10.98
N PRO A 13 0.72 10.59 -12.09
CA PRO A 13 1.49 9.36 -12.27
C PRO A 13 2.99 9.51 -12.02
N ASP A 14 3.55 10.68 -12.34
CA ASP A 14 5.00 10.94 -12.21
C ASP A 14 5.40 11.24 -10.75
N ALA A 15 4.42 11.43 -9.86
CA ALA A 15 4.65 11.62 -8.43
C ALA A 15 4.67 10.32 -7.62
N LEU A 16 4.30 9.18 -8.23
CA LEU A 16 4.29 7.87 -7.58
C LEU A 16 5.67 7.21 -7.59
N GLU A 17 6.00 6.49 -6.54
CA GLU A 17 7.23 5.71 -6.42
C GLU A 17 7.07 4.30 -7.01
N LEU A 18 5.89 3.70 -6.86
CA LEU A 18 5.56 2.37 -7.37
C LEU A 18 5.26 2.44 -8.87
N PRO A 19 5.85 1.53 -9.65
CA PRO A 19 5.59 1.48 -11.08
C PRO A 19 4.17 0.95 -11.34
N ILE A 20 3.37 1.74 -12.08
CA ILE A 20 1.95 1.44 -12.36
C ILE A 20 1.77 0.10 -13.10
N ALA A 21 2.63 -0.22 -14.06
CA ALA A 21 2.47 -1.42 -14.89
C ALA A 21 2.68 -2.75 -14.12
N PRO A 22 3.70 -2.90 -13.25
CA PRO A 22 3.80 -4.02 -12.32
C PRO A 22 2.62 -4.12 -11.35
N VAL A 23 2.14 -3.00 -10.79
CA VAL A 23 0.97 -2.99 -9.90
C VAL A 23 -0.27 -3.53 -10.63
N ASP A 24 -0.56 -3.04 -11.84
CA ASP A 24 -1.65 -3.54 -12.68
C ASP A 24 -1.51 -5.04 -13.02
N ARG A 25 -0.29 -5.52 -13.25
CA ARG A 25 -0.05 -6.94 -13.51
C ARG A 25 -0.39 -7.81 -12.32
N ILE A 26 0.00 -7.39 -11.11
CA ILE A 26 -0.31 -8.13 -9.87
C ILE A 26 -1.81 -8.12 -9.61
N ALA A 27 -2.47 -6.98 -9.79
CA ALA A 27 -3.92 -6.85 -9.60
C ALA A 27 -4.75 -7.76 -10.54
N ARG A 28 -4.14 -8.26 -11.61
CA ARG A 28 -4.78 -9.13 -12.61
C ARG A 28 -4.45 -10.62 -12.48
N LEU A 29 -3.61 -11.02 -11.51
CA LEU A 29 -3.12 -12.41 -11.43
C LEU A 29 -4.25 -13.44 -11.30
N ASP A 30 -5.32 -13.11 -10.57
CA ASP A 30 -6.41 -14.02 -10.26
C ASP A 30 -7.76 -13.57 -10.88
N VAL A 31 -7.73 -12.72 -11.91
CA VAL A 31 -8.93 -12.25 -12.61
C VAL A 31 -8.77 -12.31 -14.12
N ASP A 32 -9.68 -13.01 -14.80
CA ASP A 32 -9.66 -13.16 -16.26
C ASP A 32 -10.55 -12.14 -16.96
N ASP A 33 -10.06 -11.59 -18.07
CA ASP A 33 -10.81 -10.77 -19.06
C ASP A 33 -11.40 -9.43 -18.55
N TYR A 34 -10.97 -8.94 -17.40
CA TYR A 34 -11.34 -7.61 -16.91
C TYR A 34 -10.48 -6.51 -17.54
N ARG A 35 -11.06 -5.32 -17.74
CA ARG A 35 -10.31 -4.10 -18.09
C ARG A 35 -10.20 -3.22 -16.86
N VAL A 36 -9.05 -2.59 -16.67
CA VAL A 36 -8.82 -1.64 -15.57
C VAL A 36 -8.44 -0.31 -16.20
N ALA A 37 -9.17 0.73 -15.81
CA ALA A 37 -8.95 2.08 -16.31
C ALA A 37 -7.62 2.66 -15.79
N MET A 38 -7.07 3.67 -16.47
CA MET A 38 -5.76 4.24 -16.10
C MET A 38 -5.78 4.87 -14.71
N ASP A 39 -6.80 5.68 -14.44
CA ASP A 39 -7.11 6.29 -13.15
C ASP A 39 -7.16 5.26 -12.00
N ALA A 40 -7.82 4.12 -12.21
CA ALA A 40 -7.93 3.06 -11.22
C ALA A 40 -6.55 2.42 -10.92
N ARG A 41 -5.69 2.27 -11.93
CA ARG A 41 -4.33 1.74 -11.75
C ARG A 41 -3.44 2.72 -10.96
N ILE A 42 -3.56 4.02 -11.24
CA ILE A 42 -2.86 5.08 -10.51
C ILE A 42 -3.34 5.15 -9.07
N ALA A 43 -4.67 5.13 -8.85
CA ALA A 43 -5.28 5.14 -7.53
C ALA A 43 -4.81 3.93 -6.68
N LEU A 44 -4.79 2.74 -7.26
CA LEU A 44 -4.30 1.54 -6.56
C LEU A 44 -2.82 1.67 -6.16
N ALA A 45 -1.96 2.16 -7.05
CA ALA A 45 -0.55 2.37 -6.72
C ALA A 45 -0.38 3.37 -5.57
N SER A 46 -1.13 4.48 -5.60
CA SER A 46 -1.14 5.47 -4.52
C SER A 46 -1.60 4.90 -3.17
N LEU A 47 -2.64 4.06 -3.16
CA LEU A 47 -3.12 3.41 -1.94
C LEU A 47 -2.11 2.41 -1.37
N LEU A 48 -1.43 1.66 -2.25
CA LEU A 48 -0.38 0.72 -1.83
C LEU A 48 0.82 1.46 -1.20
N GLU A 49 1.20 2.62 -1.74
CA GLU A 49 2.23 3.48 -1.15
C GLU A 49 1.82 4.01 0.22
N ALA A 50 0.58 4.53 0.33
CA ALA A 50 0.08 5.04 1.60
C ALA A 50 0.00 3.96 2.70
N GLU A 51 -0.39 2.73 2.32
CA GLU A 51 -0.37 1.59 3.24
C GLU A 51 1.07 1.22 3.61
N ALA A 52 1.99 1.18 2.64
CA ALA A 52 3.40 0.89 2.90
C ALA A 52 4.05 1.92 3.85
N ASP A 53 3.75 3.21 3.68
CA ASP A 53 4.19 4.29 4.57
C ASP A 53 3.66 4.09 6.00
N THR A 54 2.38 3.75 6.12
CA THR A 54 1.74 3.48 7.42
C THR A 54 2.40 2.30 8.13
N VAL A 55 2.55 1.18 7.42
CA VAL A 55 3.22 -0.02 7.94
C VAL A 55 4.68 0.28 8.30
N ALA A 56 5.42 0.99 7.47
CA ALA A 56 6.82 1.35 7.71
C ALA A 56 6.98 2.26 8.93
N ALA A 57 6.11 3.26 9.08
CA ALA A 57 6.12 4.16 10.22
C ALA A 57 5.83 3.41 11.53
N ALA A 58 4.82 2.54 11.54
CA ALA A 58 4.47 1.72 12.69
C ALA A 58 5.60 0.74 13.06
N ALA A 59 6.15 0.03 12.07
CA ALA A 59 7.25 -0.90 12.27
C ALA A 59 8.50 -0.19 12.82
N ALA A 60 8.80 1.04 12.37
CA ALA A 60 9.89 1.85 12.91
C ALA A 60 9.67 2.24 14.38
N ILE A 61 8.42 2.50 14.80
CA ILE A 61 8.07 2.76 16.21
C ILE A 61 8.28 1.50 17.05
N LEU A 62 7.80 0.35 16.58
CA LEU A 62 7.94 -0.94 17.26
C LEU A 62 9.41 -1.34 17.42
N ALA A 63 10.22 -1.18 16.37
CA ALA A 63 11.65 -1.43 16.42
C ALA A 63 12.35 -0.56 17.48
N ARG A 64 12.01 0.74 17.53
CA ARG A 64 12.55 1.67 18.54
C ARG A 64 12.13 1.29 19.96
N HIS A 65 10.88 0.89 20.16
CA HIS A 65 10.39 0.43 21.48
C HIS A 65 11.11 -0.83 21.94
N ALA A 66 11.47 -1.72 21.01
CA ALA A 66 12.28 -2.90 21.26
C ALA A 66 13.80 -2.60 21.41
N GLY A 67 14.21 -1.32 21.46
CA GLY A 67 15.61 -0.91 21.62
C GLY A 67 16.48 -1.15 20.37
N ARG A 68 15.86 -1.38 19.20
CA ARG A 68 16.56 -1.63 17.93
C ARG A 68 16.54 -0.39 17.04
N ARG A 69 17.55 -0.29 16.18
CA ARG A 69 17.64 0.72 15.11
C ARG A 69 17.27 0.17 13.73
N THR A 70 17.23 -1.15 13.59
CA THR A 70 16.91 -1.85 12.35
C THR A 70 15.52 -2.45 12.48
N VAL A 71 14.64 -2.10 11.53
CA VAL A 71 13.32 -2.72 11.36
C VAL A 71 13.50 -4.16 10.90
N LYS A 72 12.70 -5.07 11.45
CA LYS A 72 12.66 -6.49 11.10
C LYS A 72 11.25 -6.89 10.66
N GLY A 73 11.13 -8.06 10.04
CA GLY A 73 9.83 -8.65 9.70
C GLY A 73 8.89 -8.76 10.90
N GLU A 74 9.42 -9.11 12.07
CA GLU A 74 8.70 -9.14 13.34
C GLU A 74 7.99 -7.81 13.68
N ASP A 75 8.55 -6.66 13.31
CA ASP A 75 7.92 -5.36 13.56
C ASP A 75 6.72 -5.11 12.64
N ILE A 76 6.78 -5.61 11.42
CA ILE A 76 5.70 -5.53 10.42
C ILE A 76 4.58 -6.48 10.82
N GLU A 77 4.92 -7.74 11.08
CA GLU A 77 3.98 -8.77 11.55
C GLU A 77 3.27 -8.33 12.83
N ARG A 78 4.01 -7.70 13.76
CA ARG A 78 3.42 -7.20 14.99
C ARG A 78 2.43 -6.06 14.78
N TYR A 79 2.68 -5.16 13.82
CA TYR A 79 1.69 -4.14 13.45
C TYR A 79 0.42 -4.78 12.89
N ASP A 80 0.58 -5.77 12.00
CA ASP A 80 -0.51 -6.53 11.39
C ASP A 80 -1.39 -7.23 12.44
N GLU A 81 -0.76 -7.91 13.41
CA GLU A 81 -1.44 -8.57 14.53
C GLU A 81 -2.21 -7.61 15.43
N LEU A 82 -1.74 -6.37 15.56
CA LEU A 82 -2.35 -5.36 16.44
C LEU A 82 -3.47 -4.58 15.74
N ARG A 83 -3.52 -4.59 14.40
CA ARG A 83 -4.50 -3.84 13.60
C ARG A 83 -5.96 -4.07 13.96
N PRO A 84 -6.42 -5.30 14.25
CA PRO A 84 -7.82 -5.54 14.65
C PRO A 84 -8.26 -4.85 15.96
N TYR A 85 -7.34 -4.28 16.74
CA TYR A 85 -7.64 -3.62 18.01
C TYR A 85 -7.84 -2.10 17.87
N PHE A 86 -7.60 -1.53 16.68
CA PHE A 86 -7.74 -0.10 16.44
C PHE A 86 -8.48 0.26 15.13
N GLU A 87 -9.02 -0.74 14.44
CA GLU A 87 -10.03 -0.59 13.38
C GLU A 87 -11.47 -0.63 13.93
#